data_AF-A0A497P5D2-F1
#
_entry.id   AF-A0A497P5D2-F1
#
_cell.length_a   1.000
_cell.length_b   1.000
_cell.length_c   1.000
_cell.angle_alpha   90.00
_cell.angle_beta   90.00
_cell.angle_gamma   90.00
#
_symmetry.space_group_name_H-M   'P 1'
#
loop_
_entity.id
_entity.type
_entity.pdbx_description
1 polymer ?
#
loop_
_entity_poly.entity_id
_entity_poly.type
_entity_poly.pdbx_seq_one_letter_code
_entity_poly.pdbx_strand_id
1 'polypeptide(L)'
;GPSSIPEASGWKVWEIKRSASAGKYALTVTAEAIYKSISGRRATVTSSKSLTVEVAAYDPHFTVLASYIMLNMPGETAFKKPFAIIVRYDGNGPENSLDQRAVIDSFRWEGIAFTNMTVENQTMPSPSPGETVFYAGGLRLDMIDPYEPIVTVDGVQYYAADLPLHFRWPVGSNHTYEWMDEVWCTTDPEARFIYYSPYGMNRTGTVTQSALGDAVIGYYVLSKDLRCFADDVEEPVEWLSTIEVAANISGFPEDDPMLRISNVTGRIGNGTVKLLYDRRFYPLVFDRNVRYAKLIVDVNDTVADRVENSIYRELDVYATFTSEAFSPKPIELFTANYSYVQQDYMQPFIARAYKLENDEWRVDDEVWMSIAYRPFQNVTADIYAVHYMQICNDTIAQEMIRQDYAKIPDQIFTGRGEVSGEVLNYIYLYNLSVNAVSPQRRVSLSLPILLYKTKRDVYPIYVNLRGGGVNATVIRDEGRCAAIRFTAPPEAGGIANMTITDEKGNILYKREYSPFNVEAGIFGFSGETTLYVTKTPKTGTNWTVTATNIWGATSTVNLTVKPYSKPSLLANLDEAAYWLTLIIIAAIFINTLLYLFRLKK
;
A
#
# COMPACT_ATOMS: atom_id res chain seq x y z
N GLY A 1 -59.54 -59.10 26.83
CA GLY A 1 -58.20 -58.90 27.40
C GLY A 1 -57.92 -57.41 27.42
N PRO A 2 -57.08 -56.94 28.35
CA PRO A 2 -57.36 -55.92 29.36
C PRO A 2 -57.86 -54.56 28.81
N SER A 3 -58.67 -53.88 29.62
CA SER A 3 -59.35 -52.59 29.37
C SER A 3 -58.45 -51.35 29.48
N SER A 4 -57.15 -51.51 29.32
CA SER A 4 -56.22 -50.41 29.18
C SER A 4 -55.00 -50.89 28.38
N ILE A 5 -54.80 -50.29 27.22
CA ILE A 5 -53.48 -50.26 26.60
C ILE A 5 -52.65 -49.37 27.53
N PRO A 6 -51.50 -49.82 28.06
CA PRO A 6 -50.60 -48.93 28.79
C PRO A 6 -50.30 -47.75 27.86
N GLU A 7 -50.39 -46.51 28.36
CA GLU A 7 -49.88 -45.35 27.61
C GLU A 7 -48.52 -45.74 27.03
N ALA A 8 -48.42 -45.74 25.71
CA ALA A 8 -47.16 -46.00 25.04
C ALA A 8 -46.21 -44.90 25.50
N SER A 9 -45.40 -45.21 26.51
CA SER A 9 -44.34 -44.36 27.00
C SER A 9 -43.33 -44.23 25.87
N GLY A 10 -43.24 -43.02 25.35
CA GLY A 10 -42.31 -42.65 24.28
C GLY A 10 -43.03 -42.32 22.99
N TRP A 11 -43.28 -41.02 22.79
CA TRP A 11 -43.48 -40.48 21.46
C TRP A 11 -42.25 -40.83 20.61
N LYS A 12 -42.35 -41.85 19.74
CA LYS A 12 -41.35 -42.04 18.69
C LYS A 12 -41.54 -40.88 17.72
N VAL A 13 -40.57 -39.98 17.65
CA VAL A 13 -40.53 -38.92 16.64
C VAL A 13 -40.15 -39.57 15.31
N TRP A 14 -40.99 -39.41 14.30
CA TRP A 14 -40.71 -39.86 12.92
C TRP A 14 -40.34 -38.64 12.09
N GLU A 15 -39.13 -38.60 11.56
CA GLU A 15 -38.68 -37.55 10.65
C GLU A 15 -39.01 -37.96 9.20
N ILE A 16 -39.73 -37.10 8.47
CA ILE A 16 -40.06 -37.31 7.06
C ILE A 16 -39.40 -36.18 6.25
N LYS A 17 -38.44 -36.54 5.39
CA LYS A 17 -37.75 -35.60 4.50
C LYS A 17 -38.37 -35.63 3.10
N ARG A 18 -38.89 -34.50 2.64
CA ARG A 18 -39.49 -34.31 1.31
C ARG A 18 -39.07 -32.95 0.75
N SER A 19 -38.69 -32.92 -0.52
CA SER A 19 -38.48 -31.67 -1.27
C SER A 19 -39.81 -31.15 -1.81
N ALA A 20 -40.01 -29.84 -1.77
CA ALA A 20 -41.19 -29.18 -2.31
C ALA A 20 -40.82 -27.80 -2.88
N SER A 21 -41.48 -27.37 -3.95
CA SER A 21 -41.37 -26.00 -4.45
C SER A 21 -42.09 -25.02 -3.52
N ALA A 22 -41.87 -23.72 -3.70
CA ALA A 22 -42.64 -22.71 -2.98
C ALA A 22 -44.16 -22.92 -3.17
N GLY A 23 -44.92 -22.80 -2.08
CA GLY A 23 -46.37 -22.97 -2.11
C GLY A 23 -46.96 -23.47 -0.79
N LYS A 24 -48.29 -23.54 -0.76
CA LYS A 24 -49.06 -24.07 0.38
C LYS A 24 -49.44 -25.53 0.12
N TYR A 25 -49.04 -26.40 1.02
CA TYR A 25 -49.28 -27.83 0.95
C TYR A 25 -50.12 -28.29 2.13
N ALA A 26 -51.10 -29.14 1.86
CA ALA A 26 -51.79 -29.88 2.91
C ALA A 26 -51.07 -31.21 3.12
N LEU A 27 -50.30 -31.32 4.21
CA LEU A 27 -49.71 -32.59 4.64
C LEU A 27 -50.73 -33.34 5.49
N THR A 28 -51.37 -34.34 4.88
CA THR A 28 -52.27 -35.24 5.59
C THR A 28 -51.48 -36.44 6.09
N VAL A 29 -51.40 -36.57 7.41
CA VAL A 29 -50.83 -37.75 8.05
C VAL A 29 -51.99 -38.68 8.42
N THR A 30 -51.98 -39.89 7.86
CA THR A 30 -52.93 -40.95 8.19
C THR A 30 -52.23 -42.02 9.01
N ALA A 31 -52.72 -42.26 10.22
CA ALA A 31 -52.30 -43.37 11.07
C ALA A 31 -53.31 -44.51 10.95
N GLU A 32 -52.81 -45.73 10.75
CA GLU A 32 -53.61 -46.95 10.68
C GLU A 32 -53.17 -47.92 11.79
N ALA A 33 -54.14 -48.39 12.58
CA ALA A 33 -53.96 -49.45 13.57
C ALA A 33 -54.75 -50.69 13.14
N ILE A 34 -54.07 -51.83 13.06
CA ILE A 34 -54.69 -53.11 12.69
C ILE A 34 -54.77 -54.00 13.93
N TYR A 35 -55.98 -54.23 14.40
CA TYR A 35 -56.27 -55.17 15.49
C TYR A 35 -56.59 -56.54 14.91
N LYS A 36 -55.87 -57.58 15.36
CA LYS A 36 -56.24 -58.98 15.11
C LYS A 36 -56.90 -59.54 16.37
N SER A 37 -58.14 -60.00 16.24
CA SER A 37 -58.80 -60.75 17.30
C SER A 37 -58.16 -62.14 17.45
N ILE A 38 -58.40 -62.76 18.61
CA ILE A 38 -57.97 -64.12 18.94
C ILE A 38 -58.58 -65.16 17.95
N SER A 39 -59.72 -64.83 17.33
CA SER A 39 -60.39 -65.63 16.31
C SER A 39 -59.92 -65.36 14.87
N GLY A 40 -58.87 -64.55 14.68
CA GLY A 40 -58.27 -64.26 13.37
C GLY A 40 -58.96 -63.16 12.57
N ARG A 41 -60.00 -62.49 13.10
CA ARG A 41 -60.65 -61.35 12.42
C ARG A 41 -59.78 -60.10 12.54
N ARG A 42 -59.55 -59.41 11.43
CA ARG A 42 -58.83 -58.12 11.38
C ARG A 42 -59.83 -56.97 11.42
N ALA A 43 -59.59 -56.00 12.30
CA ALA A 43 -60.26 -54.71 12.31
C ALA A 43 -59.20 -53.62 12.12
N THR A 44 -59.40 -52.78 11.12
CA THR A 44 -58.54 -51.62 10.83
C THR A 44 -59.22 -50.37 11.39
N VAL A 45 -58.47 -49.59 12.17
CA VAL A 45 -58.88 -48.25 12.63
C VAL A 45 -57.92 -47.24 12.00
N THR A 46 -58.46 -46.28 11.25
CA THR A 46 -57.70 -45.19 10.66
C THR A 46 -58.05 -43.87 11.32
N SER A 47 -57.06 -43.00 11.49
CA SER A 47 -57.24 -41.61 11.88
C SER A 47 -56.35 -40.74 11.02
N SER A 48 -56.84 -39.59 10.57
CA SER A 48 -56.07 -38.67 9.74
C SER A 48 -56.11 -37.27 10.32
N LYS A 49 -54.98 -36.55 10.22
CA LYS A 49 -54.87 -35.14 10.54
C LYS A 49 -54.11 -34.44 9.44
N SER A 50 -54.66 -33.31 8.96
CA SER A 50 -54.02 -32.48 7.96
C SER A 50 -53.36 -31.26 8.62
N LEU A 51 -52.12 -30.99 8.22
CA LEU A 51 -51.37 -29.80 8.56
C LEU A 51 -51.16 -29.00 7.28
N THR A 52 -51.52 -27.72 7.30
CA THR A 52 -51.11 -26.82 6.23
C THR A 52 -49.67 -26.39 6.49
N VAL A 53 -48.78 -26.69 5.54
CA VAL A 53 -47.39 -26.25 5.52
C VAL A 53 -47.21 -25.28 4.37
N GLU A 54 -46.71 -24.09 4.68
CA GLU A 54 -46.31 -23.11 3.69
C GLU A 54 -44.80 -23.19 3.49
N VAL A 55 -44.39 -23.49 2.27
CA VAL A 55 -43.00 -23.48 1.84
C VAL A 55 -42.78 -22.13 1.17
N ALA A 56 -41.97 -21.28 1.79
CA ALA A 56 -41.61 -19.99 1.21
C ALA A 56 -40.72 -20.18 -0.03
N ALA A 57 -40.76 -19.21 -0.96
CA ALA A 57 -39.75 -19.12 -2.00
C ALA A 57 -38.40 -18.85 -1.34
N TYR A 58 -37.34 -19.48 -1.85
CA TYR A 58 -35.99 -19.22 -1.37
C TYR A 58 -35.44 -18.00 -2.10
N ASP A 59 -35.65 -16.84 -1.49
CA ASP A 59 -35.29 -15.50 -1.98
C ASP A 59 -34.59 -14.71 -0.87
N PRO A 60 -33.39 -15.17 -0.43
CA PRO A 60 -32.68 -14.54 0.67
C PRO A 60 -32.02 -13.23 0.23
N HIS A 61 -32.22 -12.18 1.01
CA HIS A 61 -31.58 -10.89 0.81
C HIS A 61 -30.39 -10.71 1.74
N PHE A 62 -29.24 -10.43 1.14
CA PHE A 62 -27.99 -10.14 1.83
C PHE A 62 -27.47 -8.77 1.45
N THR A 63 -26.94 -8.05 2.43
CA THR A 63 -26.18 -6.82 2.22
C THR A 63 -24.70 -7.07 2.52
N VAL A 64 -23.84 -6.84 1.54
CA VAL A 64 -22.38 -6.76 1.76
C VAL A 64 -22.10 -5.42 2.44
N LEU A 65 -21.65 -5.47 3.69
CA LEU A 65 -21.40 -4.27 4.50
C LEU A 65 -19.98 -3.75 4.32
N ALA A 66 -18.99 -4.64 4.17
CA ALA A 66 -17.59 -4.26 3.99
C ALA A 66 -16.78 -5.38 3.33
N SER A 67 -15.76 -5.00 2.56
CA SER A 67 -14.67 -5.85 2.09
C SER A 67 -13.34 -5.21 2.49
N TYR A 68 -12.41 -5.94 3.12
CA TYR A 68 -11.14 -5.39 3.58
C TYR A 68 -10.03 -6.45 3.72
N ILE A 69 -8.77 -6.03 3.56
CA ILE A 69 -7.60 -6.89 3.78
C ILE A 69 -7.36 -7.16 5.27
N MET A 70 -7.11 -8.43 5.64
CA MET A 70 -6.86 -8.82 7.03
C MET A 70 -5.38 -8.72 7.38
N LEU A 71 -4.97 -7.57 7.93
CA LEU A 71 -3.56 -7.30 8.24
C LEU A 71 -2.97 -8.20 9.34
N ASN A 72 -3.79 -8.71 10.26
CA ASN A 72 -3.36 -9.59 11.34
C ASN A 72 -3.07 -11.04 10.92
N MET A 73 -3.46 -11.42 9.70
CA MET A 73 -3.20 -12.75 9.14
C MET A 73 -1.78 -12.82 8.56
N PRO A 74 -1.16 -14.01 8.52
CA PRO A 74 0.14 -14.21 7.85
C PRO A 74 0.05 -13.82 6.37
N GLY A 75 1.21 -13.56 5.76
CA GLY A 75 1.33 -13.15 4.36
C GLY A 75 2.37 -12.05 4.21
N GLU A 76 3.33 -12.25 3.33
CA GLU A 76 4.44 -11.31 3.12
C GLU A 76 4.01 -10.10 2.30
N THR A 77 3.11 -10.32 1.33
CA THR A 77 2.60 -9.28 0.44
C THR A 77 1.08 -9.19 0.52
N ALA A 78 0.51 -8.08 0.02
CA ALA A 78 -0.94 -7.92 -0.02
C ALA A 78 -1.66 -9.07 -0.74
N PHE A 79 -1.07 -9.61 -1.81
CA PHE A 79 -1.65 -10.72 -2.58
C PHE A 79 -1.72 -12.03 -1.79
N LYS A 80 -0.78 -12.26 -0.88
CA LYS A 80 -0.72 -13.45 0.00
C LYS A 80 -1.52 -13.29 1.29
N LYS A 81 -2.27 -12.19 1.41
CA LYS A 81 -3.10 -11.93 2.59
C LYS A 81 -4.56 -12.14 2.23
N PRO A 82 -5.32 -12.84 3.08
CA PRO A 82 -6.75 -12.98 2.85
C PRO A 82 -7.48 -11.65 3.04
N PHE A 83 -8.59 -11.50 2.36
CA PHE A 83 -9.55 -10.42 2.59
C PHE A 83 -10.81 -10.97 3.26
N ALA A 84 -11.40 -10.13 4.11
CA ALA A 84 -12.64 -10.39 4.81
C ALA A 84 -13.80 -9.67 4.11
N ILE A 85 -14.94 -10.34 4.05
CA ILE A 85 -16.22 -9.81 3.59
C ILE A 85 -17.19 -9.92 4.76
N ILE A 86 -17.71 -8.79 5.23
CA ILE A 86 -18.78 -8.79 6.23
C ILE A 86 -20.12 -8.68 5.50
N VAL A 87 -20.97 -9.65 5.74
CA VAL A 87 -22.32 -9.71 5.17
C VAL A 87 -23.36 -9.71 6.28
N ARG A 88 -24.48 -9.05 6.02
CA ARG A 88 -25.69 -9.10 6.85
C ARG A 88 -26.83 -9.76 6.10
N TYR A 89 -27.50 -10.68 6.77
CA TYR A 89 -28.77 -11.25 6.35
C TYR A 89 -29.92 -10.30 6.71
N ASP A 90 -30.63 -9.83 5.69
CA ASP A 90 -31.74 -8.89 5.82
C ASP A 90 -33.09 -9.61 5.96
N GLY A 91 -33.16 -10.88 5.56
CA GLY A 91 -34.36 -11.71 5.59
C GLY A 91 -34.59 -12.41 4.27
N ASN A 92 -35.63 -13.25 4.21
CA ASN A 92 -35.97 -14.02 3.00
C ASN A 92 -37.40 -13.70 2.55
N GLY A 93 -37.59 -13.70 1.24
CA GLY A 93 -38.82 -13.34 0.56
C GLY A 93 -39.09 -11.84 0.53
N PRO A 94 -40.20 -11.42 -0.08
CA PRO A 94 -40.53 -10.01 -0.30
C PRO A 94 -40.76 -9.22 0.99
N GLU A 95 -41.06 -9.90 2.11
CA GLU A 95 -41.24 -9.27 3.42
C GLU A 95 -39.96 -9.24 4.26
N ASN A 96 -38.84 -9.77 3.75
CA ASN A 96 -37.57 -9.87 4.49
C ASN A 96 -37.75 -10.55 5.86
N SER A 97 -38.41 -11.71 5.88
CA SER A 97 -38.65 -12.43 7.13
C SER A 97 -37.36 -13.01 7.68
N LEU A 98 -36.98 -12.62 8.89
CA LEU A 98 -35.82 -13.17 9.62
C LEU A 98 -36.09 -14.54 10.26
N ASP A 99 -37.34 -14.99 10.24
CA ASP A 99 -37.73 -16.34 10.68
C ASP A 99 -37.50 -17.40 9.62
N GLN A 100 -37.45 -16.97 8.37
CA GLN A 100 -37.07 -17.80 7.25
C GLN A 100 -35.55 -17.85 7.20
N ARG A 101 -34.99 -19.05 7.07
CA ARG A 101 -33.54 -19.26 7.09
C ARG A 101 -32.95 -19.06 5.71
N ALA A 102 -31.68 -18.65 5.67
CA ALA A 102 -30.84 -18.70 4.49
C ALA A 102 -29.61 -19.57 4.78
N VAL A 103 -29.04 -20.15 3.74
CA VAL A 103 -27.88 -21.03 3.80
C VAL A 103 -26.86 -20.58 2.76
N ILE A 104 -25.61 -20.41 3.19
CA ILE A 104 -24.45 -20.33 2.32
C ILE A 104 -23.68 -21.64 2.49
N ASP A 105 -23.58 -22.43 1.43
CA ASP A 105 -22.90 -23.73 1.43
C ASP A 105 -21.77 -23.82 0.41
N SER A 106 -21.76 -22.92 -0.58
CA SER A 106 -20.77 -22.89 -1.65
C SER A 106 -20.44 -21.46 -2.06
N PHE A 107 -19.38 -21.31 -2.84
CA PHE A 107 -19.00 -20.06 -3.48
C PHE A 107 -18.23 -20.39 -4.76
N ARG A 108 -18.21 -19.43 -5.68
CA ARG A 108 -17.33 -19.41 -6.85
C ARG A 108 -16.59 -18.10 -6.88
N TRP A 109 -15.45 -18.06 -7.56
CA TRP A 109 -14.66 -16.84 -7.64
C TRP A 109 -14.13 -16.63 -9.06
N GLU A 110 -13.86 -15.37 -9.36
CA GLU A 110 -13.20 -14.91 -10.58
C GLU A 110 -12.17 -13.86 -10.18
N GLY A 111 -11.12 -13.68 -10.96
CA GLY A 111 -10.19 -12.60 -10.70
C GLY A 111 -9.31 -12.24 -11.88
N ILE A 112 -8.80 -11.03 -11.85
CA ILE A 112 -8.07 -10.42 -12.95
C ILE A 112 -6.84 -9.70 -12.38
N ALA A 113 -5.68 -9.95 -12.97
CA ALA A 113 -4.44 -9.27 -12.66
C ALA A 113 -4.21 -8.10 -13.63
N PHE A 114 -3.68 -6.97 -13.14
CA PHE A 114 -3.44 -5.74 -13.92
C PHE A 114 -2.01 -5.21 -13.76
N THR A 115 -1.42 -4.68 -14.84
CA THR A 115 -0.11 -4.00 -14.79
C THR A 115 -0.33 -2.55 -14.34
N ASN A 116 -0.02 -2.26 -13.07
CA ASN A 116 -0.04 -0.96 -12.38
C ASN A 116 -0.64 0.27 -13.14
N MET A 117 -1.63 0.91 -12.53
CA MET A 117 -2.34 2.11 -13.02
C MET A 117 -1.52 3.39 -13.19
N THR A 118 -0.22 3.42 -12.87
CA THR A 118 0.60 4.58 -13.19
C THR A 118 0.84 4.61 -14.68
N VAL A 119 0.05 5.45 -15.36
CA VAL A 119 0.29 6.01 -16.71
C VAL A 119 1.78 5.94 -16.99
N GLU A 120 2.21 4.93 -17.74
CA GLU A 120 3.56 4.94 -18.30
C GLU A 120 3.70 6.32 -18.94
N ASN A 121 4.81 7.01 -18.66
CA ASN A 121 5.12 8.37 -19.12
C ASN A 121 5.15 8.45 -20.65
N GLN A 122 4.01 8.23 -21.28
CA GLN A 122 3.75 8.49 -22.66
C GLN A 122 3.46 9.98 -22.73
N THR A 123 4.36 10.69 -23.39
CA THR A 123 4.24 12.13 -23.59
C THR A 123 2.98 12.38 -24.40
N MET A 124 1.98 12.99 -23.77
CA MET A 124 0.76 13.37 -24.47
C MET A 124 1.13 14.26 -25.66
N PRO A 125 0.69 13.93 -26.89
CA PRO A 125 0.91 14.82 -28.03
C PRO A 125 0.21 16.15 -27.75
N SER A 126 0.96 17.25 -27.89
CA SER A 126 0.39 18.60 -27.76
C SER A 126 -0.39 18.93 -29.04
N PRO A 127 -1.71 19.21 -28.97
CA PRO A 127 -2.47 19.53 -30.16
C PRO A 127 -2.04 20.88 -30.73
N SER A 128 -1.99 20.98 -32.06
CA SER A 128 -1.84 22.26 -32.73
C SER A 128 -3.12 23.10 -32.60
N PRO A 129 -3.07 24.44 -32.75
CA PRO A 129 -4.29 25.24 -32.85
C PRO A 129 -5.22 24.74 -33.97
N GLY A 130 -6.49 24.54 -33.64
CA GLY A 130 -7.52 24.04 -34.55
C GLY A 130 -7.46 22.53 -34.84
N GLU A 131 -6.73 21.76 -34.03
CA GLU A 131 -6.57 20.32 -34.18
C GLU A 131 -7.14 19.56 -32.97
N THR A 132 -7.86 18.48 -33.22
CA THR A 132 -8.25 17.51 -32.19
C THR A 132 -7.40 16.26 -32.35
N VAL A 133 -6.67 15.88 -31.30
CA VAL A 133 -5.80 14.68 -31.31
C VAL A 133 -6.44 13.55 -30.50
N PHE A 134 -6.52 12.36 -31.07
CA PHE A 134 -6.90 11.15 -30.33
C PHE A 134 -5.65 10.33 -30.02
N TYR A 135 -5.54 9.93 -28.76
CA TYR A 135 -4.38 9.20 -28.24
C TYR A 135 -4.82 8.09 -27.29
N ALA A 136 -4.20 6.91 -27.41
CA ALA A 136 -4.43 5.81 -26.47
C ALA A 136 -3.25 5.69 -25.48
N GLY A 137 -3.50 6.00 -24.22
CA GLY A 137 -2.54 5.81 -23.13
C GLY A 137 -2.56 4.37 -22.60
N GLY A 138 -1.41 3.88 -22.15
CA GLY A 138 -1.28 2.56 -21.51
C GLY A 138 -1.34 1.36 -22.46
N LEU A 139 -1.73 1.56 -23.73
CA LEU A 139 -1.49 0.59 -24.79
C LEU A 139 0.01 0.52 -25.08
N ARG A 140 0.53 -0.71 -25.11
CA ARG A 140 1.90 -1.00 -25.55
C ARG A 140 1.80 -1.45 -27.01
N LEU A 141 2.02 -0.51 -27.94
CA LEU A 141 1.84 -0.76 -29.38
C LEU A 141 2.75 -1.87 -29.92
N ASP A 142 3.83 -2.20 -29.23
CA ASP A 142 4.71 -3.36 -29.52
C ASP A 142 4.08 -4.72 -29.14
N MET A 143 2.97 -4.71 -28.41
CA MET A 143 2.24 -5.89 -27.94
C MET A 143 0.86 -6.05 -28.61
N ILE A 144 0.53 -5.25 -29.62
CA ILE A 144 -0.80 -5.23 -30.24
C ILE A 144 -0.63 -5.38 -31.76
N ASP A 145 -1.60 -5.98 -32.44
CA ASP A 145 -1.62 -6.00 -33.90
C ASP A 145 -1.80 -4.55 -34.42
N PRO A 146 -0.93 -4.04 -35.31
CA PRO A 146 -1.08 -2.70 -35.89
C PRO A 146 -2.45 -2.49 -36.58
N TYR A 147 -3.12 -3.56 -36.98
CA TYR A 147 -4.45 -3.55 -37.61
C TYR A 147 -5.59 -3.87 -36.64
N GLU A 148 -5.33 -3.91 -35.33
CA GLU A 148 -6.37 -4.01 -34.31
C GLU A 148 -7.13 -2.68 -34.21
N PRO A 149 -8.46 -2.67 -34.30
CA PRO A 149 -9.24 -1.44 -34.18
C PRO A 149 -9.20 -0.94 -32.74
N ILE A 150 -8.97 0.36 -32.54
CA ILE A 150 -8.82 0.96 -31.19
C ILE A 150 -9.89 2.00 -30.89
N VAL A 151 -10.30 2.79 -31.88
CA VAL A 151 -11.28 3.86 -31.69
C VAL A 151 -12.14 4.03 -32.92
N THR A 152 -13.43 4.28 -32.71
CA THR A 152 -14.37 4.70 -33.74
C THR A 152 -14.62 6.20 -33.57
N VAL A 153 -14.45 7.00 -34.63
CA VAL A 153 -14.76 8.43 -34.65
C VAL A 153 -15.75 8.70 -35.78
N ASP A 154 -16.90 9.27 -35.44
CA ASP A 154 -18.03 9.48 -36.36
C ASP A 154 -18.44 8.24 -37.17
N GLY A 155 -18.38 7.07 -36.54
CA GLY A 155 -18.71 5.78 -37.17
C GLY A 155 -17.61 5.19 -38.05
N VAL A 156 -16.44 5.84 -38.15
CA VAL A 156 -15.25 5.31 -38.85
C VAL A 156 -14.30 4.68 -37.85
N GLN A 157 -13.91 3.42 -38.08
CA GLN A 157 -12.92 2.72 -37.26
C GLN A 157 -11.49 3.14 -37.62
N TYR A 158 -10.67 3.31 -36.60
CA TYR A 158 -9.24 3.57 -36.70
C TYR A 158 -8.45 2.54 -35.89
N TYR A 159 -7.25 2.23 -36.37
CA TYR A 159 -6.43 1.12 -35.92
C TYR A 159 -5.26 1.58 -35.07
N ALA A 160 -4.61 0.64 -34.37
CA ALA A 160 -3.46 0.92 -33.53
C ALA A 160 -2.33 1.66 -34.27
N ALA A 161 -2.07 1.30 -35.53
CA ALA A 161 -1.07 1.97 -36.37
C ALA A 161 -1.43 3.41 -36.77
N ASP A 162 -2.70 3.81 -36.66
CA ASP A 162 -3.15 5.16 -37.01
C ASP A 162 -2.95 6.16 -35.86
N LEU A 163 -2.62 5.68 -34.66
CA LEU A 163 -2.44 6.53 -33.48
C LEU A 163 -1.04 7.20 -33.45
N PRO A 164 -0.94 8.46 -33.01
CA PRO A 164 -2.03 9.38 -32.67
C PRO A 164 -2.82 9.84 -33.92
N LEU A 165 -4.15 9.95 -33.81
CA LEU A 165 -4.98 10.47 -34.89
C LEU A 165 -5.10 11.99 -34.78
N HIS A 166 -5.00 12.67 -35.92
CA HIS A 166 -5.05 14.12 -36.00
C HIS A 166 -6.21 14.57 -36.88
N PHE A 167 -7.18 15.29 -36.30
CA PHE A 167 -8.33 15.84 -37.02
C PHE A 167 -8.30 17.37 -37.02
N ARG A 168 -8.66 17.96 -38.16
CA ARG A 168 -8.85 19.42 -38.31
C ARG A 168 -10.26 19.70 -38.80
N TRP A 169 -11.21 19.65 -37.87
CA TRP A 169 -12.61 19.91 -38.17
C TRP A 169 -12.93 21.41 -38.16
N PRO A 170 -14.10 21.84 -38.67
CA PRO A 170 -14.57 23.21 -38.49
C PRO A 170 -14.75 23.55 -37.00
N VAL A 171 -14.28 24.71 -36.55
CA VAL A 171 -14.44 25.13 -35.15
C VAL A 171 -15.93 25.16 -34.77
N GLY A 172 -16.27 24.52 -33.65
CA GLY A 172 -17.63 24.39 -33.14
C GLY A 172 -18.43 23.20 -33.67
N SER A 173 -17.88 22.36 -34.56
CA SER A 173 -18.52 21.10 -34.94
C SER A 173 -18.38 20.04 -33.84
N ASN A 174 -19.39 19.18 -33.72
CA ASN A 174 -19.43 18.10 -32.74
C ASN A 174 -19.14 16.76 -33.42
N HIS A 175 -18.27 15.96 -32.80
CA HIS A 175 -17.82 14.68 -33.30
C HIS A 175 -17.95 13.62 -32.22
N THR A 176 -18.46 12.46 -32.58
CA THR A 176 -18.67 11.34 -31.65
C THR A 176 -17.50 10.39 -31.67
N TYR A 177 -17.20 9.78 -30.54
CA TYR A 177 -16.15 8.78 -30.44
C TYR A 177 -16.52 7.63 -29.52
N GLU A 178 -15.94 6.46 -29.79
CA GLU A 178 -16.05 5.25 -28.99
C GLU A 178 -14.74 4.46 -29.03
N TRP A 179 -14.06 4.35 -27.89
CA TRP A 179 -12.90 3.47 -27.69
C TRP A 179 -13.35 2.01 -27.55
N MET A 180 -12.55 1.06 -28.06
CA MET A 180 -12.82 -0.37 -27.86
C MET A 180 -12.75 -0.74 -26.38
N ASP A 181 -13.56 -1.70 -25.94
CA ASP A 181 -13.60 -2.18 -24.55
C ASP A 181 -12.39 -3.04 -24.20
N GLU A 182 -11.97 -3.90 -25.12
CA GLU A 182 -10.77 -4.74 -25.00
C GLU A 182 -9.97 -4.75 -26.31
N VAL A 183 -8.65 -4.94 -26.19
CA VAL A 183 -7.69 -5.03 -27.29
C VAL A 183 -6.75 -6.20 -26.99
N TRP A 184 -6.66 -7.17 -27.89
CA TRP A 184 -5.90 -8.40 -27.64
C TRP A 184 -4.39 -8.19 -27.63
N CYS A 185 -3.71 -8.85 -26.70
CA CYS A 185 -2.26 -8.87 -26.65
C CYS A 185 -1.72 -9.92 -27.63
N THR A 186 -0.79 -9.53 -28.49
CA THR A 186 -0.14 -10.42 -29.47
C THR A 186 1.02 -11.20 -28.86
N THR A 187 1.61 -10.71 -27.76
CA THR A 187 2.73 -11.38 -27.08
C THR A 187 2.30 -12.43 -26.06
N ASP A 188 1.07 -12.34 -25.54
CA ASP A 188 0.48 -13.29 -24.60
C ASP A 188 -1.01 -13.47 -24.95
N PRO A 189 -1.42 -14.64 -25.49
CA PRO A 189 -2.78 -14.86 -25.98
C PRO A 189 -3.82 -14.90 -24.86
N GLU A 190 -3.40 -15.04 -23.60
CA GLU A 190 -4.29 -15.02 -22.43
C GLU A 190 -4.41 -13.61 -21.81
N ALA A 191 -3.72 -12.63 -22.38
CA ALA A 191 -3.72 -11.25 -21.92
C ALA A 191 -4.48 -10.32 -22.87
N ARG A 192 -5.10 -9.29 -22.29
CA ARG A 192 -5.84 -8.26 -23.03
C ARG A 192 -5.67 -6.90 -22.38
N PHE A 193 -5.64 -5.86 -23.20
CA PHE A 193 -5.71 -4.48 -22.74
C PHE A 193 -7.18 -4.10 -22.56
N ILE A 194 -7.60 -3.79 -21.33
CA ILE A 194 -8.98 -3.39 -21.01
C ILE A 194 -9.05 -1.88 -20.92
N TYR A 195 -10.08 -1.27 -21.50
CA TYR A 195 -10.34 0.16 -21.35
C TYR A 195 -10.56 0.48 -19.87
N TYR A 196 -9.73 1.37 -19.35
CA TYR A 196 -9.80 1.88 -17.99
C TYR A 196 -10.17 3.36 -18.04
N SER A 197 -11.04 3.78 -17.12
CA SER A 197 -11.66 5.11 -17.12
C SER A 197 -11.13 5.96 -15.94
N PRO A 198 -9.84 6.33 -15.92
CA PRO A 198 -9.31 7.17 -14.86
C PRO A 198 -9.87 8.60 -14.98
N TYR A 199 -10.08 9.26 -13.85
CA TYR A 199 -10.32 10.72 -13.77
C TYR A 199 -11.46 11.27 -14.67
N GLY A 200 -12.52 10.50 -14.90
CA GLY A 200 -13.68 10.93 -15.70
C GLY A 200 -13.43 10.93 -17.21
N MET A 201 -12.38 10.25 -17.69
CA MET A 201 -12.24 9.90 -19.11
C MET A 201 -13.38 8.96 -19.49
N ASN A 202 -14.08 9.22 -20.59
CA ASN A 202 -15.18 8.36 -21.03
C ASN A 202 -14.77 7.53 -22.23
N ARG A 203 -15.12 6.24 -22.21
CA ARG A 203 -14.97 5.32 -23.35
C ARG A 203 -15.72 5.83 -24.58
N THR A 204 -16.89 6.43 -24.36
CA THR A 204 -17.73 7.02 -25.40
C THR A 204 -17.98 8.48 -25.11
N GLY A 205 -18.13 9.31 -26.14
CA GLY A 205 -18.41 10.72 -25.92
C GLY A 205 -18.59 11.55 -27.17
N THR A 206 -18.65 12.86 -26.96
CA THR A 206 -18.67 13.86 -28.02
C THR A 206 -17.62 14.91 -27.74
N VAL A 207 -16.83 15.28 -28.74
CA VAL A 207 -15.85 16.37 -28.69
C VAL A 207 -16.33 17.49 -29.60
N THR A 208 -16.25 18.72 -29.12
CA THR A 208 -16.54 19.93 -29.90
C THR A 208 -15.21 20.56 -30.33
N GLN A 209 -14.98 20.74 -31.63
CA GLN A 209 -13.71 21.26 -32.13
C GLN A 209 -13.41 22.67 -31.60
N SER A 210 -12.31 22.82 -30.86
CA SER A 210 -11.78 24.10 -30.39
C SER A 210 -10.82 24.77 -31.39
N ALA A 211 -10.77 26.11 -31.35
CA ALA A 211 -9.76 26.90 -32.07
C ALA A 211 -8.37 26.79 -31.43
N LEU A 212 -8.28 26.42 -30.15
CA LEU A 212 -7.01 26.23 -29.42
C LEU A 212 -6.45 24.81 -29.55
N GLY A 213 -7.27 23.89 -30.09
CA GLY A 213 -6.98 22.46 -30.15
C GLY A 213 -7.47 21.71 -28.92
N ASP A 214 -7.71 20.40 -29.08
CA ASP A 214 -8.24 19.49 -28.06
C ASP A 214 -7.51 18.14 -28.09
N ALA A 215 -7.58 17.40 -26.98
CA ALA A 215 -7.07 16.04 -26.89
C ALA A 215 -8.15 15.10 -26.31
N VAL A 216 -8.41 14.00 -27.00
CA VAL A 216 -9.31 12.93 -26.56
C VAL A 216 -8.47 11.69 -26.24
N ILE A 217 -8.55 11.23 -25.00
CA ILE A 217 -7.69 10.15 -24.49
C ILE A 217 -8.54 8.92 -24.22
N GLY A 218 -8.11 7.78 -24.76
CA GLY A 218 -8.51 6.46 -24.29
C GLY A 218 -7.39 5.90 -23.43
N TYR A 219 -7.71 5.24 -22.34
CA TYR A 219 -6.69 4.68 -21.47
C TYR A 219 -6.93 3.19 -21.29
N TYR A 220 -5.88 2.40 -21.39
CA TYR A 220 -5.94 0.94 -21.33
C TYR A 220 -4.95 0.39 -20.31
N VAL A 221 -5.29 -0.74 -19.72
CA VAL A 221 -4.44 -1.47 -18.78
C VAL A 221 -4.31 -2.90 -19.24
N LEU A 222 -3.08 -3.41 -19.32
CA LEU A 222 -2.86 -4.82 -19.62
C LEU A 222 -3.37 -5.67 -18.45
N SER A 223 -4.20 -6.65 -18.78
CA SER A 223 -4.88 -7.52 -17.84
C SER A 223 -4.71 -8.99 -18.23
N LYS A 224 -4.87 -9.89 -17.25
CA LYS A 224 -4.87 -11.34 -17.45
C LYS A 224 -5.71 -12.02 -16.38
N ASP A 225 -6.49 -13.03 -16.75
CA ASP A 225 -7.32 -13.77 -15.79
C ASP A 225 -6.43 -14.52 -14.78
N LEU A 226 -6.80 -14.49 -13.50
CA LEU A 226 -6.07 -15.17 -12.43
C LEU A 226 -5.99 -16.69 -12.64
N ARG A 227 -6.96 -17.28 -13.34
CA ARG A 227 -6.95 -18.71 -13.70
C ARG A 227 -5.73 -19.08 -14.54
N CYS A 228 -5.23 -18.17 -15.37
CA CYS A 228 -4.03 -18.38 -16.19
C CYS A 228 -2.73 -18.43 -15.36
N PHE A 229 -2.79 -18.14 -14.05
CA PHE A 229 -1.66 -18.27 -13.13
C PHE A 229 -1.77 -19.52 -12.25
N ALA A 230 -2.77 -20.37 -12.45
CA ALA A 230 -3.09 -21.45 -11.51
C ALA A 230 -2.93 -22.85 -12.06
N ASP A 231 -2.23 -23.00 -13.18
CA ASP A 231 -1.83 -24.29 -13.72
C ASP A 231 -1.30 -25.20 -12.59
N ASP A 232 -1.90 -26.37 -12.48
CA ASP A 232 -1.62 -27.44 -11.49
C ASP A 232 -1.93 -27.14 -10.01
N VAL A 233 -2.60 -26.03 -9.70
CA VAL A 233 -3.07 -25.69 -8.34
C VAL A 233 -4.59 -25.94 -8.26
N GLU A 234 -5.05 -26.53 -7.15
CA GLU A 234 -6.49 -26.57 -6.83
C GLU A 234 -7.01 -25.12 -6.80
N GLU A 235 -8.23 -24.88 -7.31
CA GLU A 235 -8.70 -23.56 -7.77
C GLU A 235 -8.22 -22.37 -6.90
N PRO A 236 -7.71 -21.27 -7.51
CA PRO A 236 -6.92 -20.16 -6.93
C PRO A 236 -7.39 -19.45 -5.67
N VAL A 237 -8.53 -19.79 -5.08
CA VAL A 237 -9.08 -19.08 -3.95
C VAL A 237 -9.68 -20.07 -2.97
N GLU A 238 -9.15 -20.11 -1.75
CA GLU A 238 -9.75 -20.91 -0.69
C GLU A 238 -10.71 -20.05 0.14
N TRP A 239 -11.96 -20.49 0.25
CA TRP A 239 -12.84 -20.04 1.32
C TRP A 239 -12.47 -20.80 2.60
N LEU A 240 -11.74 -20.12 3.48
CA LEU A 240 -11.25 -20.70 4.72
C LEU A 240 -12.39 -21.40 5.47
N SER A 241 -12.15 -22.63 5.92
CA SER A 241 -13.19 -23.48 6.54
C SER A 241 -13.81 -22.88 7.80
N THR A 242 -13.12 -21.91 8.39
CA THR A 242 -13.47 -21.27 9.64
C THR A 242 -14.00 -19.87 9.38
N ILE A 243 -15.25 -19.64 9.77
CA ILE A 243 -16.00 -18.40 9.54
C ILE A 243 -16.30 -17.77 10.90
N GLU A 244 -16.18 -16.45 11.02
CA GLU A 244 -16.65 -15.74 12.22
C GLU A 244 -18.08 -15.25 12.01
N VAL A 245 -18.98 -15.52 12.96
CA VAL A 245 -20.37 -15.05 12.92
C VAL A 245 -20.72 -14.25 14.17
N ALA A 246 -21.60 -13.25 14.02
CA ALA A 246 -22.18 -12.54 15.15
C ALA A 246 -23.54 -13.16 15.47
N ALA A 247 -23.67 -13.69 16.70
CA ALA A 247 -24.83 -14.44 17.13
C ALA A 247 -25.42 -13.89 18.42
N ASN A 248 -26.75 -13.72 18.46
CA ASN A 248 -27.46 -13.40 19.69
C ASN A 248 -27.72 -14.66 20.52
N ILE A 249 -26.89 -14.91 21.55
CA ILE A 249 -26.96 -16.14 22.36
C ILE A 249 -28.31 -16.28 23.06
N SER A 250 -28.95 -15.18 23.45
CA SER A 250 -30.22 -15.22 24.19
C SER A 250 -31.38 -15.86 23.42
N GLY A 251 -31.25 -15.96 22.08
CA GLY A 251 -32.24 -16.59 21.22
C GLY A 251 -32.01 -18.07 20.95
N PHE A 252 -30.95 -18.69 21.48
CA PHE A 252 -30.65 -20.11 21.29
C PHE A 252 -31.12 -20.97 22.47
N PRO A 253 -31.65 -22.17 22.21
CA PRO A 253 -31.87 -23.19 23.25
C PRO A 253 -30.55 -23.60 23.92
N GLU A 254 -30.59 -24.00 25.21
CA GLU A 254 -29.40 -24.46 25.96
C GLU A 254 -28.65 -25.64 25.30
N ASP A 255 -29.33 -26.43 24.46
CA ASP A 255 -28.79 -27.59 23.76
C ASP A 255 -28.55 -27.37 22.26
N ASP A 256 -28.53 -26.13 21.77
CA ASP A 256 -28.37 -25.88 20.34
C ASP A 256 -27.01 -26.40 19.82
N PRO A 257 -27.00 -27.22 18.74
CA PRO A 257 -25.77 -27.76 18.18
C PRO A 257 -24.78 -26.67 17.75
N MET A 258 -25.22 -25.49 17.31
CA MET A 258 -24.34 -24.34 17.02
C MET A 258 -23.55 -23.90 18.25
N LEU A 259 -24.19 -23.82 19.42
CA LEU A 259 -23.52 -23.42 20.67
C LEU A 259 -22.54 -24.49 21.19
N ARG A 260 -22.79 -25.77 20.89
CA ARG A 260 -21.92 -26.89 21.31
C ARG A 260 -20.64 -27.01 20.49
N ILE A 261 -20.65 -26.57 19.23
CA ILE A 261 -19.53 -26.71 18.30
C ILE A 261 -18.77 -25.41 18.04
N SER A 262 -19.32 -24.26 18.45
CA SER A 262 -18.71 -22.95 18.20
C SER A 262 -17.99 -22.42 19.43
N ASN A 263 -16.75 -22.00 19.26
CA ASN A 263 -16.02 -21.31 20.32
C ASN A 263 -16.45 -19.85 20.39
N VAL A 264 -16.89 -19.40 21.56
CA VAL A 264 -17.12 -17.97 21.82
C VAL A 264 -15.76 -17.29 21.92
N THR A 265 -15.42 -16.47 20.92
CA THR A 265 -14.10 -15.83 20.79
C THR A 265 -14.11 -14.35 21.17
N GLY A 266 -15.29 -13.76 21.36
CA GLY A 266 -15.41 -12.35 21.73
C GLY A 266 -16.85 -11.93 22.05
N ARG A 267 -17.01 -10.73 22.61
CA ARG A 267 -18.31 -10.08 22.84
C ARG A 267 -18.39 -8.83 21.98
N ILE A 268 -19.55 -8.57 21.39
CA ILE A 268 -19.82 -7.37 20.59
C ILE A 268 -20.64 -6.38 21.41
N GLY A 269 -21.78 -6.82 21.97
CA GLY A 269 -22.65 -5.98 22.79
C GLY A 269 -24.07 -6.54 22.91
N ASN A 270 -24.86 -6.08 23.88
CA ASN A 270 -26.30 -6.42 24.06
C ASN A 270 -26.65 -7.93 23.88
N GLY A 271 -25.84 -8.83 24.43
CA GLY A 271 -26.07 -10.30 24.34
C GLY A 271 -25.60 -10.95 23.02
N THR A 272 -25.03 -10.18 22.09
CA THR A 272 -24.41 -10.66 20.86
C THR A 272 -22.94 -11.01 21.10
N VAL A 273 -22.54 -12.20 20.64
CA VAL A 273 -21.16 -12.69 20.73
C VAL A 273 -20.60 -13.01 19.36
N LYS A 274 -19.29 -13.16 19.32
CA LYS A 274 -18.57 -13.73 18.20
C LYS A 274 -18.44 -15.24 18.37
N LEU A 275 -18.87 -15.98 17.37
CA LEU A 275 -18.73 -17.43 17.29
C LEU A 275 -17.80 -17.79 16.14
N LEU A 276 -16.89 -18.71 16.40
CA LEU A 276 -16.07 -19.32 15.37
C LEU A 276 -16.78 -20.57 14.84
N TYR A 277 -17.18 -20.56 13.58
CA TYR A 277 -17.98 -21.58 12.92
C TYR A 277 -17.14 -22.38 11.93
N ASP A 278 -17.16 -23.71 12.02
CA ASP A 278 -16.44 -24.60 11.11
C ASP A 278 -17.39 -25.26 10.10
N ARG A 279 -17.33 -24.79 8.85
CA ARG A 279 -18.25 -25.21 7.79
C ARG A 279 -18.06 -26.65 7.33
N ARG A 280 -16.97 -27.32 7.74
CA ARG A 280 -16.72 -28.74 7.40
C ARG A 280 -17.73 -29.67 8.05
N PHE A 281 -18.36 -29.24 9.13
CA PHE A 281 -19.33 -30.05 9.87
C PHE A 281 -20.78 -29.72 9.51
N TYR A 282 -21.08 -28.46 9.18
CA TYR A 282 -22.44 -27.97 8.86
C TYR A 282 -22.39 -26.76 7.93
N PRO A 283 -23.40 -26.55 7.06
CA PRO A 283 -23.45 -25.37 6.19
C PRO A 283 -23.79 -24.11 6.98
N LEU A 284 -23.31 -22.94 6.54
CA LEU A 284 -23.52 -21.68 7.25
C LEU A 284 -25.00 -21.25 7.14
N VAL A 285 -25.72 -21.30 8.27
CA VAL A 285 -27.14 -20.95 8.35
C VAL A 285 -27.32 -19.56 8.95
N PHE A 286 -28.12 -18.72 8.28
CA PHE A 286 -28.55 -17.41 8.74
C PHE A 286 -30.01 -17.43 9.17
N ASP A 287 -30.30 -16.71 10.25
CA ASP A 287 -31.63 -16.49 10.79
C ASP A 287 -31.66 -15.22 11.66
N ARG A 288 -32.74 -14.98 12.39
CA ARG A 288 -32.86 -13.85 13.32
C ARG A 288 -31.76 -13.77 14.38
N ASN A 289 -31.13 -14.89 14.75
CA ASN A 289 -30.11 -14.97 15.78
C ASN A 289 -28.69 -14.87 15.19
N VAL A 290 -28.46 -15.45 14.00
CA VAL A 290 -27.19 -15.35 13.25
C VAL A 290 -27.41 -14.53 12.00
N ARG A 291 -27.27 -13.21 12.14
CA ARG A 291 -27.52 -12.27 11.04
C ARG A 291 -26.25 -11.80 10.33
N TYR A 292 -25.09 -11.89 10.97
CA TYR A 292 -23.84 -11.39 10.40
C TYR A 292 -22.82 -12.51 10.31
N ALA A 293 -22.08 -12.52 9.20
CA ALA A 293 -20.92 -13.38 9.02
C ALA A 293 -19.78 -12.58 8.43
N LYS A 294 -18.57 -12.94 8.83
CA LYS A 294 -17.32 -12.53 8.21
C LYS A 294 -16.76 -13.71 7.43
N LEU A 295 -16.85 -13.61 6.12
CA LEU A 295 -16.40 -14.60 5.15
C LEU A 295 -14.97 -14.23 4.77
N ILE A 296 -14.04 -15.18 4.88
CA ILE A 296 -12.62 -14.93 4.62
C ILE A 296 -12.23 -15.65 3.33
N VAL A 297 -11.65 -14.90 2.41
CA VAL A 297 -11.30 -15.35 1.07
C VAL A 297 -9.82 -15.09 0.87
N ASP A 298 -9.08 -16.11 0.44
CA ASP A 298 -7.63 -16.04 0.26
C ASP A 298 -7.24 -16.29 -1.19
N VAL A 299 -6.32 -15.50 -1.75
CA VAL A 299 -5.73 -15.79 -3.05
C VAL A 299 -4.60 -16.77 -2.79
N ASN A 300 -4.68 -17.98 -3.35
CA ASN A 300 -3.70 -19.03 -3.14
C ASN A 300 -2.26 -18.49 -3.29
N ASP A 301 -1.40 -18.73 -2.30
CA ASP A 301 -0.03 -18.21 -2.26
C ASP A 301 0.77 -18.50 -3.53
N THR A 302 0.56 -19.65 -4.17
CA THR A 302 1.24 -20.02 -5.43
C THR A 302 0.80 -19.13 -6.58
N VAL A 303 -0.49 -18.80 -6.65
CA VAL A 303 -1.05 -17.88 -7.65
C VAL A 303 -0.53 -16.47 -7.39
N ALA A 304 -0.58 -16.02 -6.14
CA ALA A 304 -0.04 -14.74 -5.71
C ALA A 304 1.45 -14.59 -6.09
N ASP A 305 2.27 -15.62 -5.84
CA ASP A 305 3.68 -15.66 -6.23
C ASP A 305 3.90 -15.56 -7.73
N ARG A 306 3.10 -16.27 -8.53
CA ARG A 306 3.22 -16.25 -10.00
C ARG A 306 2.83 -14.88 -10.56
N VAL A 307 1.80 -14.25 -10.02
CA VAL A 307 1.43 -12.86 -10.36
C VAL A 307 2.56 -11.91 -9.97
N GLU A 308 3.08 -12.00 -8.74
CA GLU A 308 4.15 -11.13 -8.25
C GLU A 308 5.44 -11.23 -9.09
N ASN A 309 5.83 -12.44 -9.48
CA ASN A 309 6.99 -12.70 -10.33
C ASN A 309 6.81 -12.26 -11.80
N SER A 310 5.62 -11.79 -12.17
CA SER A 310 5.31 -11.30 -13.51
C SER A 310 5.37 -9.76 -13.59
N ILE A 311 4.69 -9.18 -14.57
CA ILE A 311 4.55 -7.72 -14.75
C ILE A 311 3.32 -7.13 -14.05
N TYR A 312 2.40 -7.97 -13.58
CA TYR A 312 1.15 -7.52 -12.93
C TYR A 312 1.40 -7.08 -11.48
N ARG A 313 0.70 -6.03 -11.04
CA ARG A 313 0.90 -5.34 -9.75
C ARG A 313 -0.40 -5.02 -9.01
N GLU A 314 -1.54 -5.36 -9.59
CA GLU A 314 -2.85 -5.23 -8.98
C GLU A 314 -3.71 -6.46 -9.29
N LEU A 315 -4.57 -6.86 -8.36
CA LEU A 315 -5.52 -7.96 -8.53
C LEU A 315 -6.92 -7.50 -8.17
N ASP A 316 -7.90 -7.75 -9.03
CA ASP A 316 -9.31 -7.71 -8.65
C ASP A 316 -9.80 -9.14 -8.44
N VAL A 317 -10.38 -9.39 -7.27
CA VAL A 317 -10.96 -10.69 -6.92
C VAL A 317 -12.45 -10.52 -6.64
N TYR A 318 -13.27 -11.34 -7.28
CA TYR A 318 -14.72 -11.37 -7.16
C TYR A 318 -15.14 -12.72 -6.56
N ALA A 319 -15.75 -12.71 -5.39
CA ALA A 319 -16.28 -13.89 -4.71
C ALA A 319 -17.81 -13.87 -4.75
N THR A 320 -18.41 -14.84 -5.44
CA THR A 320 -19.86 -15.02 -5.53
C THR A 320 -20.28 -16.18 -4.64
N PHE A 321 -21.05 -15.87 -3.61
CA PHE A 321 -21.55 -16.86 -2.65
C PHE A 321 -22.88 -17.44 -3.14
N THR A 322 -23.02 -18.76 -3.00
CA THR A 322 -24.14 -19.50 -3.55
C THR A 322 -24.78 -20.43 -2.53
N SER A 323 -26.01 -20.87 -2.84
CA SER A 323 -26.71 -21.93 -2.12
C SER A 323 -27.11 -23.05 -3.07
N GLU A 324 -26.70 -24.27 -2.75
CA GLU A 324 -27.12 -25.50 -3.43
C GLU A 324 -28.16 -26.29 -2.64
N ALA A 325 -28.33 -25.98 -1.35
CA ALA A 325 -29.24 -26.68 -0.44
C ALA A 325 -30.70 -26.79 -0.92
N PHE A 326 -31.17 -25.84 -1.76
CA PHE A 326 -32.59 -25.72 -2.14
C PHE A 326 -32.85 -25.82 -3.65
N SER A 327 -31.83 -26.03 -4.47
CA SER A 327 -31.95 -26.10 -5.92
C SER A 327 -30.88 -26.98 -6.55
N PRO A 328 -31.21 -27.75 -7.61
CA PRO A 328 -30.21 -28.53 -8.35
C PRO A 328 -29.22 -27.66 -9.13
N LYS A 329 -29.50 -26.37 -9.30
CA LYS A 329 -28.54 -25.37 -9.79
C LYS A 329 -28.21 -24.41 -8.64
N PRO A 330 -26.93 -24.08 -8.41
CA PRO A 330 -26.54 -23.12 -7.38
C PRO A 330 -27.31 -21.80 -7.56
N ILE A 331 -27.91 -21.31 -6.48
CA ILE A 331 -28.57 -20.01 -6.43
C ILE A 331 -27.52 -18.99 -6.01
N GLU A 332 -27.32 -17.95 -6.81
CA GLU A 332 -26.45 -16.83 -6.45
C GLU A 332 -27.12 -15.96 -5.40
N LEU A 333 -26.40 -15.71 -4.31
CA LEU A 333 -26.91 -14.95 -3.17
C LEU A 333 -26.40 -13.51 -3.22
N PHE A 334 -25.09 -13.35 -3.38
CA PHE A 334 -24.43 -12.06 -3.57
C PHE A 334 -23.01 -12.26 -4.09
N THR A 335 -22.47 -11.20 -4.67
CA THR A 335 -21.06 -11.10 -5.06
C THR A 335 -20.41 -9.99 -4.26
N ALA A 336 -19.22 -10.24 -3.74
CA ALA A 336 -18.37 -9.24 -3.12
C ALA A 336 -17.01 -9.25 -3.83
N ASN A 337 -16.39 -8.08 -3.95
CA ASN A 337 -15.09 -7.95 -4.57
C ASN A 337 -14.10 -7.21 -3.67
N TYR A 338 -12.82 -7.44 -3.93
CA TYR A 338 -11.74 -6.68 -3.32
C TYR A 338 -10.58 -6.53 -4.32
N SER A 339 -10.03 -5.32 -4.36
CA SER A 339 -8.90 -4.96 -5.20
C SER A 339 -7.64 -4.91 -4.34
N TYR A 340 -6.61 -5.64 -4.76
CA TYR A 340 -5.31 -5.66 -4.15
C TYR A 340 -4.33 -4.83 -4.98
N VAL A 341 -3.67 -3.87 -4.36
CA VAL A 341 -2.45 -3.29 -4.92
C VAL A 341 -1.26 -3.96 -4.26
N GLN A 342 -0.29 -4.45 -5.04
CA GLN A 342 0.88 -5.13 -4.49
C GLN A 342 1.58 -4.20 -3.49
N GLN A 343 1.62 -4.66 -2.24
CA GLN A 343 2.34 -4.01 -1.16
C GLN A 343 3.14 -5.07 -0.43
N ASP A 344 4.40 -4.76 -0.15
CA ASP A 344 5.28 -5.59 0.67
C ASP A 344 5.10 -5.20 2.15
N TYR A 345 4.75 -6.18 2.97
CA TYR A 345 4.64 -6.04 4.42
C TYR A 345 5.92 -6.53 5.12
N MET A 346 6.98 -6.83 4.38
CA MET A 346 8.28 -7.18 4.91
C MET A 346 9.36 -6.23 4.39
N GLN A 347 10.04 -5.57 5.31
CA GLN A 347 11.13 -4.64 4.99
C GLN A 347 12.45 -5.20 5.53
N PRO A 348 13.30 -5.81 4.69
CA PRO A 348 14.63 -6.22 5.11
C PRO A 348 15.48 -4.99 5.45
N PHE A 349 16.34 -5.11 6.46
CA PHE A 349 17.30 -4.08 6.80
C PHE A 349 18.65 -4.67 7.19
N ILE A 350 19.68 -3.84 7.08
CA ILE A 350 21.03 -4.15 7.55
C ILE A 350 21.64 -2.94 8.24
N ALA A 351 22.10 -3.13 9.47
CA ALA A 351 22.84 -2.15 10.24
C ALA A 351 24.27 -2.63 10.45
N ARG A 352 25.25 -1.82 10.08
CA ARG A 352 26.67 -2.13 10.23
C ARG A 352 27.39 -1.00 10.93
N ALA A 353 28.16 -1.36 11.95
CA ALA A 353 29.13 -0.49 12.58
C ALA A 353 30.43 -0.56 11.79
N TYR A 354 30.92 0.58 11.33
CA TYR A 354 32.14 0.70 10.55
C TYR A 354 33.20 1.46 11.34
N LYS A 355 34.45 1.06 11.11
CA LYS A 355 35.65 1.80 11.46
C LYS A 355 36.59 1.84 10.26
N LEU A 356 37.33 2.94 10.15
CA LEU A 356 38.39 3.07 9.16
C LEU A 356 39.70 2.60 9.80
N GLU A 357 40.32 1.57 9.22
CA GLU A 357 41.63 1.05 9.63
C GLU A 357 42.51 0.89 8.39
N ASN A 358 43.68 1.52 8.37
CA ASN A 358 44.62 1.50 7.24
C ASN A 358 43.98 1.89 5.89
N ASP A 359 43.16 2.96 5.90
CA ASP A 359 42.39 3.45 4.75
C ASP A 359 41.36 2.45 4.16
N GLU A 360 41.08 1.34 4.85
CA GLU A 360 40.04 0.38 4.51
C GLU A 360 38.89 0.41 5.53
N TRP A 361 37.66 0.34 5.02
CA TRP A 361 36.48 0.18 5.86
C TRP A 361 36.36 -1.26 6.35
N ARG A 362 36.23 -1.43 7.66
CA ARG A 362 35.98 -2.73 8.29
C ARG A 362 34.81 -2.64 9.25
N VAL A 363 34.13 -3.77 9.43
CA VAL A 363 33.09 -3.90 10.45
C VAL A 363 33.75 -3.80 11.83
N ASP A 364 33.17 -2.99 12.72
CA ASP A 364 33.64 -2.79 14.07
C ASP A 364 32.91 -3.73 15.05
N ASP A 365 33.42 -4.94 15.20
CA ASP A 365 32.85 -5.99 16.06
C ASP A 365 32.85 -5.64 17.56
N GLU A 366 33.55 -4.58 17.96
CA GLU A 366 33.50 -4.04 19.33
C GLU A 366 32.21 -3.28 19.62
N VAL A 367 31.48 -2.86 18.58
CA VAL A 367 30.24 -2.11 18.72
C VAL A 367 29.07 -3.07 18.87
N TRP A 368 28.45 -3.06 20.05
CA TRP A 368 27.16 -3.70 20.26
C TRP A 368 26.03 -2.75 19.82
N MET A 369 25.06 -3.28 19.08
CA MET A 369 23.93 -2.52 18.56
C MET A 369 22.60 -3.14 18.98
N SER A 370 21.63 -2.28 19.30
CA SER A 370 20.21 -2.62 19.42
C SER A 370 19.40 -1.69 18.54
N ILE A 371 18.72 -2.29 17.56
CA ILE A 371 17.89 -1.62 16.57
C ILE A 371 16.44 -1.92 16.93
N ALA A 372 15.65 -0.90 17.21
CA ALA A 372 14.25 -1.05 17.57
C ALA A 372 13.37 -0.26 16.60
N TYR A 373 12.47 -0.95 15.93
CA TYR A 373 11.40 -0.37 15.13
C TYR A 373 10.14 -0.33 15.97
N ARG A 374 9.78 0.87 16.43
CA ARG A 374 8.57 1.08 17.23
C ARG A 374 7.48 1.69 16.39
N PRO A 375 6.31 1.05 16.26
CA PRO A 375 5.22 1.65 15.52
C PRO A 375 4.78 2.94 16.22
N PHE A 376 4.43 3.97 15.44
CA PHE A 376 3.92 5.22 16.00
C PHE A 376 2.47 5.00 16.48
N GLN A 377 2.32 4.47 17.70
CA GLN A 377 1.10 3.82 18.21
C GLN A 377 -0.18 4.65 18.12
N ASN A 378 -0.13 5.97 18.29
CA ASN A 378 -1.32 6.84 18.31
C ASN A 378 -1.91 7.17 16.93
N VAL A 379 -1.22 6.82 15.85
CA VAL A 379 -1.63 7.25 14.51
C VAL A 379 -2.25 6.10 13.73
N THR A 380 -1.86 4.83 13.92
CA THR A 380 -2.06 3.85 12.85
C THR A 380 -3.11 2.77 13.08
N ALA A 381 -3.25 2.24 14.29
CA ALA A 381 -4.40 1.38 14.60
C ALA A 381 -5.70 2.19 14.49
N ASP A 382 -5.66 3.45 14.95
CA ASP A 382 -6.79 4.36 14.86
C ASP A 382 -7.03 4.85 13.43
N ILE A 383 -6.01 5.14 12.60
CA ILE A 383 -6.25 5.50 11.20
C ILE A 383 -6.81 4.34 10.39
N TYR A 384 -6.26 3.12 10.52
CA TYR A 384 -6.86 1.98 9.82
C TYR A 384 -8.25 1.68 10.38
N ALA A 385 -8.43 1.63 11.70
CA ALA A 385 -9.76 1.47 12.29
C ALA A 385 -10.75 2.54 11.79
N VAL A 386 -10.37 3.81 11.74
CA VAL A 386 -11.19 4.90 11.21
C VAL A 386 -11.45 4.73 9.72
N HIS A 387 -10.43 4.39 8.91
CA HIS A 387 -10.58 4.16 7.47
C HIS A 387 -11.61 3.06 7.20
N TYR A 388 -11.48 1.91 7.86
CA TYR A 388 -12.42 0.81 7.68
C TYR A 388 -13.77 1.07 8.37
N MET A 389 -13.83 1.87 9.45
CA MET A 389 -15.09 2.37 10.03
C MET A 389 -15.81 3.37 9.12
N GLN A 390 -15.12 4.03 8.18
CA GLN A 390 -15.75 4.85 7.15
C GLN A 390 -16.36 4.01 6.03
N ILE A 391 -15.95 2.74 5.87
CA ILE A 391 -16.50 1.85 4.83
C ILE A 391 -17.95 1.48 5.12
N CYS A 392 -18.33 1.29 6.39
CA CYS A 392 -19.68 0.90 6.77
C CYS A 392 -20.19 1.64 8.02
N ASN A 393 -21.48 1.95 8.05
CA ASN A 393 -22.13 2.61 9.20
C ASN A 393 -22.77 1.60 10.19
N ASP A 394 -22.66 0.30 9.92
CA ASP A 394 -23.27 -0.75 10.75
C ASP A 394 -22.37 -1.05 11.96
N THR A 395 -22.88 -0.81 13.17
CA THR A 395 -22.08 -0.87 14.40
C THR A 395 -21.60 -2.28 14.75
N ILE A 396 -22.35 -3.32 14.38
CA ILE A 396 -21.93 -4.72 14.58
C ILE A 396 -20.78 -5.03 13.62
N ALA A 397 -20.91 -4.66 12.36
CA ALA A 397 -19.84 -4.83 11.38
C ALA A 397 -18.57 -4.05 11.79
N GLN A 398 -18.70 -2.79 12.19
CA GLN A 398 -17.57 -1.99 12.68
C GLN A 398 -16.83 -2.67 13.84
N GLU A 399 -17.54 -3.26 14.80
CA GLU A 399 -16.92 -3.98 15.91
C GLU A 399 -16.25 -5.28 15.46
N MET A 400 -16.83 -6.00 14.49
CA MET A 400 -16.19 -7.17 13.88
C MET A 400 -14.88 -6.83 13.16
N ILE A 401 -14.83 -5.69 12.44
CA ILE A 401 -13.62 -5.17 11.80
C ILE A 401 -12.59 -4.77 12.86
N ARG A 402 -13.01 -4.05 13.91
CA ARG A 402 -12.12 -3.52 14.96
C ARG A 402 -11.32 -4.62 15.65
N GLN A 403 -11.84 -5.84 15.71
CA GLN A 403 -11.18 -6.96 16.36
C GLN A 403 -10.11 -7.64 15.48
N ASP A 404 -10.03 -7.31 14.18
CA ASP A 404 -9.00 -7.84 13.27
C ASP A 404 -7.72 -7.00 13.25
N TYR A 405 -7.65 -5.91 14.03
CA TYR A 405 -6.40 -5.17 14.18
C TYR A 405 -5.45 -5.87 15.15
N ALA A 406 -4.31 -6.31 14.64
CA ALA A 406 -3.19 -6.70 15.47
C ALA A 406 -2.59 -5.46 16.13
N LYS A 407 -2.41 -5.48 17.46
CA LYS A 407 -1.49 -4.56 18.12
C LYS A 407 -0.09 -4.87 17.58
N ILE A 408 0.50 -3.93 16.85
CA ILE A 408 1.84 -4.11 16.28
C ILE A 408 2.86 -4.01 17.42
N PRO A 409 3.64 -5.06 17.70
CA PRO A 409 4.64 -5.04 18.75
C PRO A 409 5.88 -4.25 18.31
N ASP A 410 6.68 -3.83 19.28
CA ASP A 410 8.04 -3.35 19.03
C ASP A 410 8.86 -4.49 18.42
N GLN A 411 9.59 -4.19 17.33
CA GLN A 411 10.47 -5.16 16.68
C GLN A 411 11.92 -4.78 16.99
N ILE A 412 12.58 -5.61 17.79
CA ILE A 412 13.90 -5.32 18.35
C ILE A 412 14.90 -6.37 17.87
N PHE A 413 16.00 -5.89 17.30
CA PHE A 413 17.10 -6.69 16.78
C PHE A 413 18.38 -6.27 17.48
N THR A 414 19.25 -7.23 17.81
CA THR A 414 20.49 -6.96 18.54
C THR A 414 21.64 -7.80 18.02
N GLY A 415 22.84 -7.25 18.04
CA GLY A 415 24.05 -7.95 17.58
C GLY A 415 25.31 -7.12 17.79
N ARG A 416 26.44 -7.62 17.30
CA ARG A 416 27.75 -6.96 17.36
C ARG A 416 28.32 -6.78 15.97
N GLY A 417 28.85 -5.60 15.68
CA GLY A 417 29.40 -5.23 14.37
C GLY A 417 28.32 -5.09 13.29
N GLU A 418 27.49 -6.12 13.11
CA GLU A 418 26.41 -6.19 12.15
C GLU A 418 25.11 -6.68 12.81
N VAL A 419 23.98 -6.10 12.41
CA VAL A 419 22.63 -6.52 12.77
C VAL A 419 21.78 -6.47 11.51
N SER A 420 21.15 -7.58 11.15
CA SER A 420 20.21 -7.66 10.05
C SER A 420 18.92 -8.34 10.50
N GLY A 421 17.85 -8.12 9.74
CA GLY A 421 16.56 -8.71 10.01
C GLY A 421 15.50 -8.22 9.04
N GLU A 422 14.27 -8.68 9.24
CA GLU A 422 13.11 -8.27 8.47
C GLU A 422 12.09 -7.63 9.40
N VAL A 423 11.70 -6.40 9.07
CA VAL A 423 10.68 -5.66 9.81
C VAL A 423 9.32 -5.97 9.19
N LEU A 424 8.40 -6.48 9.99
CA LEU A 424 7.00 -6.61 9.61
C LEU A 424 6.37 -5.20 9.55
N ASN A 425 6.12 -4.76 8.33
CA ASN A 425 5.75 -3.40 7.95
C ASN A 425 4.23 -3.23 7.81
N TYR A 426 3.47 -3.51 8.86
CA TYR A 426 2.00 -3.32 8.87
C TYR A 426 1.57 -1.86 8.71
N ILE A 427 2.51 -0.93 8.87
CA ILE A 427 2.32 0.52 8.79
C ILE A 427 3.51 1.13 8.07
N TYR A 428 3.44 2.38 7.65
CA TYR A 428 4.58 3.01 6.97
C TYR A 428 5.51 3.78 7.91
N LEU A 429 5.03 4.19 9.09
CA LEU A 429 5.74 5.13 9.96
C LEU A 429 6.21 4.47 11.26
N TYR A 430 7.52 4.36 11.43
CA TYR A 430 8.15 3.83 12.63
C TYR A 430 9.02 4.89 13.28
N ASN A 431 9.13 4.85 14.60
CA ASN A 431 10.24 5.46 15.31
C ASN A 431 11.38 4.44 15.40
N LEU A 432 12.40 4.64 14.56
CA LEU A 432 13.61 3.84 14.58
C LEU A 432 14.52 4.34 15.70
N SER A 433 14.82 3.46 16.65
CA SER A 433 15.83 3.71 17.67
C SER A 433 17.06 2.83 17.43
N VAL A 434 18.23 3.46 17.34
CA VAL A 434 19.52 2.79 17.23
C VAL A 434 20.33 3.09 18.48
N ASN A 435 20.57 2.07 19.28
CA ASN A 435 21.46 2.13 20.44
C ASN A 435 22.78 1.47 20.06
N ALA A 436 23.87 2.24 19.97
CA ALA A 436 25.20 1.75 19.62
C ALA A 436 26.17 1.99 20.79
N VAL A 437 26.89 0.95 21.19
CA VAL A 437 27.77 0.95 22.36
C VAL A 437 29.11 0.33 22.01
N SER A 438 30.18 1.10 22.13
CA SER A 438 31.56 0.63 22.15
C SER A 438 32.19 0.88 23.54
N PRO A 439 33.38 0.35 23.84
CA PRO A 439 34.05 0.63 25.11
C PRO A 439 34.30 2.12 25.37
N GLN A 440 34.47 2.92 24.32
CA GLN A 440 34.80 4.35 24.41
C GLN A 440 33.58 5.26 24.27
N ARG A 441 32.47 4.77 23.69
CA ARG A 441 31.34 5.62 23.33
C ARG A 441 30.00 4.89 23.40
N ARG A 442 28.99 5.58 23.95
CA ARG A 442 27.60 5.13 23.96
C ARG A 442 26.71 6.19 23.34
N VAL A 443 25.96 5.81 22.32
CA VAL A 443 25.06 6.71 21.59
C VAL A 443 23.70 6.04 21.44
N SER A 444 22.65 6.83 21.60
CA SER A 444 21.27 6.45 21.32
C SER A 444 20.68 7.51 20.41
N LEU A 445 20.19 7.08 19.25
CA LEU A 445 19.52 7.94 18.29
C LEU A 445 18.11 7.40 18.08
N SER A 446 17.11 8.28 18.08
CA SER A 446 15.74 7.93 17.74
C SER A 446 15.18 8.94 16.76
N LEU A 447 14.63 8.48 15.65
CA LEU A 447 13.97 9.32 14.65
C LEU A 447 12.81 8.59 13.97
N PRO A 448 11.80 9.35 13.52
CA PRO A 448 10.77 8.81 12.64
C PRO A 448 11.36 8.45 11.27
N ILE A 449 11.01 7.28 10.78
CA ILE A 449 11.34 6.81 9.44
C ILE A 449 10.07 6.33 8.72
N LEU A 450 10.06 6.51 7.41
CA LEU A 450 9.07 5.92 6.54
C LEU A 450 9.67 4.68 5.88
N LEU A 451 9.11 3.52 6.18
CA LEU A 451 9.40 2.28 5.46
C LEU A 451 8.41 2.20 4.30
N TYR A 452 8.65 3.03 3.29
CA TYR A 452 7.77 3.17 2.13
C TYR A 452 8.42 2.52 0.93
N LYS A 453 8.16 1.25 0.64
CA LYS A 453 8.57 0.68 -0.65
C LYS A 453 7.62 -0.42 -1.12
N THR A 454 7.18 -0.25 -2.37
CA THR A 454 6.55 -1.29 -3.21
C THR A 454 7.56 -2.38 -3.65
N LYS A 455 8.81 -2.33 -3.17
CA LYS A 455 9.89 -3.28 -3.50
C LYS A 455 10.71 -3.64 -2.25
N ARG A 456 11.05 -4.93 -2.13
CA ARG A 456 11.81 -5.55 -1.02
C ARG A 456 13.30 -5.18 -0.98
N ASP A 457 13.63 -3.90 -1.15
CA ASP A 457 15.02 -3.43 -1.07
C ASP A 457 15.52 -3.43 0.37
N VAL A 458 16.78 -3.82 0.60
CA VAL A 458 17.39 -3.77 1.94
C VAL A 458 17.58 -2.32 2.39
N TYR A 459 17.03 -1.96 3.55
CA TYR A 459 17.23 -0.65 4.19
C TYR A 459 18.56 -0.60 4.96
N PRO A 460 19.53 0.25 4.56
CA PRO A 460 20.85 0.25 5.18
C PRO A 460 20.95 1.26 6.35
N ILE A 461 21.65 0.89 7.41
CA ILE A 461 21.98 1.74 8.57
C ILE A 461 23.50 1.72 8.78
N TYR A 462 24.15 2.88 8.60
CA TYR A 462 25.59 3.02 8.75
C TYR A 462 25.92 3.66 10.10
N VAL A 463 26.54 2.88 11.00
CA VAL A 463 26.98 3.34 12.32
C VAL A 463 28.48 3.58 12.29
N ASN A 464 28.95 4.73 12.77
CA ASN A 464 30.39 4.97 12.94
C ASN A 464 30.63 5.78 14.22
N LEU A 465 31.24 5.13 15.22
CA LEU A 465 31.50 5.74 16.53
C LEU A 465 32.91 6.34 16.66
N ARG A 466 33.81 6.04 15.72
CA ARG A 466 35.24 6.44 15.76
C ARG A 466 35.55 7.68 14.92
N GLY A 467 34.72 7.97 13.92
CA GLY A 467 35.00 8.98 12.90
C GLY A 467 35.86 8.41 11.77
N GLY A 468 36.47 9.29 10.97
CA GLY A 468 37.26 8.95 9.80
C GLY A 468 36.45 8.90 8.50
N GLY A 469 37.16 8.74 7.39
CA GLY A 469 36.57 8.53 6.06
C GLY A 469 36.10 9.80 5.35
N VAL A 470 36.24 10.96 6.00
CA VAL A 470 35.96 12.26 5.39
C VAL A 470 37.21 12.75 4.67
N ASN A 471 37.03 13.25 3.45
CA ASN A 471 38.10 13.88 2.69
C ASN A 471 37.69 15.29 2.26
N ALA A 472 38.65 16.20 2.28
CA ALA A 472 38.50 17.57 1.83
C ALA A 472 39.72 17.95 0.99
N THR A 473 39.50 18.55 -0.18
CA THR A 473 40.58 18.98 -1.07
C THR A 473 40.29 20.35 -1.66
N VAL A 474 41.32 21.19 -1.80
CA VAL A 474 41.18 22.51 -2.43
C VAL A 474 41.18 22.31 -3.95
N ILE A 475 40.06 22.63 -4.60
CA ILE A 475 39.90 22.47 -6.06
C ILE A 475 40.07 23.78 -6.83
N ARG A 476 39.82 24.91 -6.17
CA ARG A 476 40.06 26.23 -6.73
C ARG A 476 40.52 27.16 -5.62
N ASP A 477 41.59 27.89 -5.87
CA ASP A 477 42.16 28.81 -4.90
C ASP A 477 42.49 30.15 -5.56
N GLU A 478 41.60 31.11 -5.33
CA GLU A 478 41.71 32.49 -5.80
C GLU A 478 41.93 33.45 -4.63
N GLY A 479 42.37 34.68 -4.96
CA GLY A 479 42.74 35.68 -3.97
C GLY A 479 41.69 35.99 -2.91
N ARG A 480 40.40 35.86 -3.24
CA ARG A 480 39.27 36.15 -2.33
C ARG A 480 38.44 34.95 -1.93
N CYS A 481 38.63 33.78 -2.54
CA CYS A 481 37.83 32.60 -2.23
C CYS A 481 38.62 31.32 -2.48
N ALA A 482 38.34 30.31 -1.66
CA ALA A 482 38.73 28.94 -1.93
C ALA A 482 37.48 28.09 -2.12
N ALA A 483 37.50 27.25 -3.16
CA ALA A 483 36.52 26.20 -3.35
C ALA A 483 37.12 24.87 -2.85
N ILE A 484 36.42 24.22 -1.95
CA ILE A 484 36.83 22.98 -1.30
C ILE A 484 35.84 21.89 -1.73
N ARG A 485 36.37 20.82 -2.32
CA ARG A 485 35.63 19.58 -2.58
C ARG A 485 35.61 18.76 -1.30
N PHE A 486 34.42 18.51 -0.78
CA PHE A 486 34.18 17.71 0.42
C PHE A 486 33.48 16.41 0.04
N THR A 487 34.00 15.28 0.49
CA THR A 487 33.45 13.95 0.23
C THR A 487 33.35 13.15 1.51
N ALA A 488 32.21 12.51 1.72
CA ALA A 488 31.97 11.59 2.82
C ALA A 488 31.21 10.36 2.32
N PRO A 489 31.77 9.14 2.42
CA PRO A 489 31.04 7.92 2.08
C PRO A 489 29.98 7.59 3.15
N PRO A 490 28.98 6.74 2.86
CA PRO A 490 27.96 6.34 3.84
C PRO A 490 28.54 5.77 5.15
N GLU A 491 29.64 5.01 5.06
CA GLU A 491 30.36 4.38 6.18
C GLU A 491 30.98 5.39 7.17
N ALA A 492 31.11 6.66 6.77
CA ALA A 492 31.45 7.75 7.70
C ALA A 492 30.33 8.02 8.73
N GLY A 493 29.17 7.35 8.59
CA GLY A 493 28.06 7.38 9.52
C GLY A 493 27.19 8.62 9.37
N GLY A 494 27.17 9.25 8.19
CA GLY A 494 26.29 10.38 7.89
C GLY A 494 26.68 11.69 8.55
N ILE A 495 27.09 12.70 7.78
CA ILE A 495 27.56 13.97 8.34
C ILE A 495 26.38 14.82 8.82
N ALA A 496 26.34 15.16 10.11
CA ALA A 496 25.33 16.02 10.71
C ALA A 496 25.72 17.50 10.60
N ASN A 497 27.01 17.81 10.78
CA ASN A 497 27.52 19.16 10.61
C ASN A 497 28.97 19.15 10.15
N MET A 498 29.38 20.28 9.58
CA MET A 498 30.74 20.51 9.14
C MET A 498 31.11 21.97 9.36
N THR A 499 32.33 22.18 9.87
CA THR A 499 32.92 23.48 10.16
C THR A 499 34.29 23.58 9.50
N ILE A 500 34.65 24.77 9.04
CA ILE A 500 35.99 25.10 8.56
C ILE A 500 36.51 26.22 9.45
N THR A 501 37.66 26.01 10.08
CA THR A 501 38.29 26.99 10.96
C THR A 501 39.65 27.41 10.43
N ASP A 502 40.07 28.63 10.75
CA ASP A 502 41.45 29.07 10.54
C ASP A 502 42.41 28.48 11.59
N GLU A 503 43.70 28.79 11.43
CA GLU A 503 44.80 28.41 12.33
C GLU A 503 44.65 28.91 13.79
N LYS A 504 43.75 29.86 14.06
CA LYS A 504 43.43 30.37 15.40
C LYS A 504 42.13 29.77 15.95
N GLY A 505 41.47 28.90 15.18
CA GLY A 505 40.19 28.30 15.54
C GLY A 505 38.97 29.17 15.22
N ASN A 506 39.12 30.28 14.49
CA ASN A 506 37.97 31.09 14.10
C ASN A 506 37.19 30.39 12.98
N ILE A 507 35.86 30.37 13.09
CA ILE A 507 34.99 29.74 12.10
C ILE A 507 34.97 30.58 10.82
N LEU A 508 35.40 29.98 9.72
CA LEU A 508 35.34 30.53 8.36
C LEU A 508 34.09 30.07 7.61
N TYR A 509 33.64 28.85 7.88
CA TYR A 509 32.46 28.26 7.28
C TYR A 509 31.79 27.29 8.25
N LYS A 510 30.46 27.22 8.22
CA LYS A 510 29.67 26.22 8.94
C LYS A 510 28.48 25.81 8.10
N ARG A 511 28.21 24.50 8.05
CA ARG A 511 27.00 23.94 7.46
C ARG A 511 26.46 22.85 8.37
N GLU A 512 25.14 22.88 8.56
CA GLU A 512 24.39 21.84 9.25
C GLU A 512 23.56 21.10 8.21
N TYR A 513 23.49 19.78 8.34
CA TYR A 513 22.72 18.91 7.47
C TYR A 513 21.53 18.36 8.24
N SER A 514 20.45 18.02 7.51
CA SER A 514 19.34 17.27 8.10
C SER A 514 19.88 15.96 8.69
N PRO A 515 19.46 15.55 9.89
CA PRO A 515 19.87 14.28 10.48
C PRO A 515 19.37 13.07 9.69
N PHE A 516 18.39 13.26 8.80
CA PHE A 516 17.81 12.20 7.99
C PHE A 516 17.39 12.71 6.61
N ASN A 517 17.70 11.92 5.58
CA ASN A 517 17.15 12.07 4.24
C ASN A 517 16.15 10.93 3.98
N VAL A 518 14.87 11.27 3.91
CA VAL A 518 13.75 10.32 3.76
C VAL A 518 13.84 9.56 2.43
N GLU A 519 14.26 10.22 1.34
CA GLU A 519 14.31 9.62 0.00
C GLU A 519 15.51 8.67 -0.15
N ALA A 520 16.65 9.02 0.45
CA ALA A 520 17.86 8.20 0.38
C ALA A 520 17.90 7.08 1.44
N GLY A 521 17.11 7.17 2.50
CA GLY A 521 17.17 6.24 3.65
C GLY A 521 18.49 6.32 4.42
N ILE A 522 19.23 7.42 4.27
CA ILE A 522 20.56 7.62 4.86
C ILE A 522 20.48 8.69 5.94
N PHE A 523 21.18 8.43 7.05
CA PHE A 523 21.38 9.40 8.11
C PHE A 523 22.36 10.48 7.68
N GLY A 524 22.06 11.74 7.97
CA GLY A 524 22.95 12.86 7.65
C GLY A 524 23.26 13.02 6.16
N PHE A 525 24.33 13.76 5.86
CA PHE A 525 24.88 13.90 4.51
C PHE A 525 25.89 12.78 4.19
N SER A 526 25.76 12.20 3.01
CA SER A 526 26.77 11.36 2.36
C SER A 526 26.85 11.72 0.88
N GLY A 527 28.02 11.56 0.29
CA GLY A 527 28.31 11.95 -1.09
C GLY A 527 29.32 13.10 -1.17
N GLU A 528 29.19 13.89 -2.24
CA GLU A 528 30.14 14.93 -2.59
C GLU A 528 29.47 16.30 -2.68
N THR A 529 30.15 17.34 -2.18
CA THR A 529 29.71 18.73 -2.34
C THR A 529 30.89 19.67 -2.50
N THR A 530 30.63 20.82 -3.12
CA THR A 530 31.61 21.91 -3.24
C THR A 530 31.25 23.04 -2.29
N LEU A 531 32.24 23.51 -1.54
CA LEU A 531 32.11 24.55 -0.53
C LEU A 531 32.90 25.77 -0.95
N TYR A 532 32.30 26.94 -0.88
CA TYR A 532 32.97 28.21 -1.19
C TYR A 532 33.21 29.00 0.09
N VAL A 533 34.47 29.24 0.41
CA VAL A 533 34.89 29.97 1.61
C VAL A 533 35.54 31.28 1.20
N THR A 534 35.04 32.39 1.75
CA THR A 534 35.58 33.73 1.47
C THR A 534 36.81 33.99 2.33
N LYS A 535 37.87 34.51 1.70
CA LYS A 535 39.13 34.86 2.34
C LYS A 535 39.16 36.33 2.75
N THR A 536 39.82 36.62 3.86
CA THR A 536 40.15 38.00 4.28
C THR A 536 41.62 38.04 4.69
N PRO A 537 42.24 39.23 4.87
CA PRO A 537 43.61 39.32 5.40
C PRO A 537 43.83 38.61 6.74
N LYS A 538 42.76 38.29 7.47
CA LYS A 538 42.81 37.63 8.79
C LYS A 538 42.56 36.13 8.75
N THR A 539 42.15 35.55 7.62
CA THR A 539 41.71 34.13 7.54
C THR A 539 42.87 33.11 7.52
N GLY A 540 44.13 33.56 7.54
CA GLY A 540 45.29 32.66 7.53
C GLY A 540 45.42 31.82 6.25
N THR A 541 46.31 30.83 6.30
CA THR A 541 46.56 29.88 5.18
C THR A 541 46.36 28.43 5.56
N ASN A 542 46.37 28.11 6.86
CA ASN A 542 46.15 26.74 7.35
C ASN A 542 44.73 26.64 7.89
N TRP A 543 43.91 25.86 7.21
CA TRP A 543 42.51 25.66 7.58
C TRP A 543 42.29 24.22 8.03
N THR A 544 41.36 24.04 8.96
CA THR A 544 40.95 22.71 9.43
C THR A 544 39.47 22.52 9.13
N VAL A 545 39.15 21.49 8.35
CA VAL A 545 37.78 21.01 8.15
C VAL A 545 37.47 20.00 9.23
N THR A 546 36.46 20.26 10.04
CA THR A 546 35.94 19.31 11.02
C THR A 546 34.54 18.89 10.60
N ALA A 547 34.30 17.59 10.50
CA ALA A 547 32.99 17.03 10.18
C ALA A 547 32.55 16.12 11.32
N THR A 548 31.34 16.36 11.85
CA THR A 548 30.74 15.54 12.90
C THR A 548 29.63 14.71 12.29
N ASN A 549 29.69 13.39 12.46
CA ASN A 549 28.63 12.51 12.00
C ASN A 549 27.42 12.49 12.96
N ILE A 550 26.31 11.86 12.55
CA ILE A 550 25.08 11.80 13.36
C ILE A 550 25.25 11.02 14.68
N TRP A 551 26.30 10.19 14.78
CA TRP A 551 26.68 9.48 16.00
C TRP A 551 27.59 10.33 16.91
N GLY A 552 27.91 11.56 16.48
CA GLY A 552 28.73 12.55 17.17
C GLY A 552 30.23 12.31 17.09
N ALA A 553 30.70 11.37 16.25
CA ALA A 553 32.12 11.16 16.01
C ALA A 553 32.64 12.22 15.04
N THR A 554 33.85 12.74 15.30
CA THR A 554 34.44 13.85 14.54
C THR A 554 35.59 13.35 13.68
N SER A 555 35.68 13.91 12.47
CA SER A 555 36.79 13.72 11.54
C SER A 555 37.40 15.07 11.21
N THR A 556 38.73 15.17 11.18
CA THR A 556 39.44 16.41 10.87
C THR A 556 40.33 16.22 9.65
N VAL A 557 40.32 17.21 8.75
CA VAL A 557 41.18 17.28 7.58
C VAL A 557 41.82 18.65 7.55
N ASN A 558 43.15 18.70 7.48
CA ASN A 558 43.89 19.94 7.37
C ASN A 558 44.11 20.30 5.89
N LEU A 559 43.93 21.58 5.58
CA LEU A 559 44.07 22.14 4.25
C LEU A 559 45.03 23.33 4.29
N THR A 560 45.77 23.51 3.21
CA THR A 560 46.56 24.71 2.98
C THR A 560 45.99 25.47 1.79
N VAL A 561 45.69 26.75 1.98
CA VAL A 561 45.18 27.65 0.96
C VAL A 561 46.14 28.81 0.74
N LYS A 562 46.12 29.43 -0.44
CA LYS A 562 46.90 30.65 -0.74
C LYS A 562 46.43 31.80 0.14
N PRO A 563 47.33 32.74 0.49
CA PRO A 563 46.96 33.93 1.25
C PRO A 563 45.95 34.79 0.48
N TYR A 564 45.21 35.60 1.23
CA TYR A 564 44.32 36.60 0.63
C TYR A 564 45.11 37.56 -0.27
N SER A 565 44.60 37.83 -1.47
CA SER A 565 45.08 38.90 -2.33
C SER A 565 43.94 39.83 -2.75
N LYS A 566 44.21 41.14 -2.72
CA LYS A 566 43.24 42.17 -3.14
C LYS A 566 42.89 41.97 -4.62
N PRO A 567 41.65 42.27 -5.03
CA PRO A 567 41.29 42.29 -6.46
C PRO A 567 42.21 43.24 -7.22
N SER A 568 42.69 42.82 -8.38
CA SER A 568 43.53 43.63 -9.27
C SER A 568 42.95 45.02 -9.52
N LEU A 569 41.62 45.12 -9.65
CA LEU A 569 40.92 46.39 -9.89
C LEU A 569 41.03 47.37 -8.70
N LEU A 570 41.01 46.89 -7.46
CA LEU A 570 41.20 47.72 -6.26
C LEU A 570 42.68 48.03 -5.99
N ALA A 571 43.59 47.09 -6.29
CA ALA A 571 45.02 47.33 -6.19
C ALA A 571 45.47 48.45 -7.16
N ASN A 572 44.94 48.43 -8.38
CA ASN A 572 45.21 49.47 -9.38
C ASN A 572 44.61 50.83 -8.99
N LEU A 573 43.49 50.86 -8.26
CA LEU A 573 42.90 52.10 -7.74
C LEU A 573 43.71 52.71 -6.59
N ASP A 574 44.25 51.88 -5.69
CA ASP A 574 45.15 52.34 -4.63
C ASP A 574 46.44 52.93 -5.23
N GLU A 575 46.99 52.29 -6.27
CA GLU A 575 48.16 52.79 -6.99
C GLU A 575 47.86 54.07 -7.78
N ALA A 576 46.72 54.13 -8.47
CA ALA A 576 46.28 55.35 -9.15
C ALA A 576 46.03 56.51 -8.17
N ALA A 577 45.46 56.24 -7.00
CA ALA A 577 45.26 57.23 -5.94
C ALA A 577 46.61 57.72 -5.37
N TYR A 578 47.58 56.83 -5.19
CA TYR A 578 48.95 57.19 -4.78
C TYR A 578 49.61 58.12 -5.81
N TRP A 579 49.55 57.78 -7.10
CA TRP A 579 50.09 58.62 -8.18
C TRP A 579 49.36 59.97 -8.27
N LEU A 580 48.04 59.99 -8.12
CA LEU A 580 47.25 61.22 -8.09
C LEU A 580 47.67 62.12 -6.92
N THR A 581 47.92 61.54 -5.75
CA THR A 581 48.37 62.27 -4.56
C THR A 581 49.76 62.87 -4.77
N LEU A 582 50.68 62.12 -5.37
CA LEU A 582 52.01 62.63 -5.74
C LEU A 582 51.94 63.79 -6.74
N ILE A 583 51.05 63.70 -7.73
CA ILE A 583 50.81 64.77 -8.71
C ILE A 583 50.26 66.03 -8.02
N ILE A 584 49.31 65.88 -7.10
CA ILE A 584 48.76 67.00 -6.32
C ILE A 584 49.86 67.66 -5.47
N ILE A 585 50.69 66.88 -4.77
CA ILE A 585 51.81 67.39 -3.97
C ILE A 585 52.81 68.14 -4.86
N ALA A 586 53.18 67.58 -6.01
CA ALA A 586 54.09 68.22 -6.97
C ALA A 586 53.50 69.54 -7.51
N ALA A 587 52.20 69.56 -7.82
CA ALA A 587 51.50 70.75 -8.27
C ALA A 587 51.50 71.85 -7.20
N ILE A 588 51.21 71.50 -5.93
CA ILE A 588 51.30 72.43 -4.80
C ILE A 588 52.72 72.98 -4.67
N PHE A 589 53.74 72.12 -4.77
CA PHE A 589 55.14 72.51 -4.65
C PHE A 589 55.56 73.48 -5.77
N ILE A 590 55.21 73.18 -7.03
CA ILE A 590 55.46 74.04 -8.19
C ILE A 590 54.74 75.38 -8.04
N ASN A 591 53.46 75.38 -7.64
CA ASN A 591 52.68 76.60 -7.50
C ASN A 591 53.21 77.48 -6.34
N THR A 592 53.67 76.85 -5.26
CA THR A 592 54.35 77.52 -4.14
C THR A 592 55.68 78.11 -4.59
N LEU A 593 56.46 77.38 -5.38
CA LEU A 593 57.71 77.88 -5.97
C LEU A 593 57.45 79.09 -6.88
N LEU A 594 56.45 79.00 -7.76
CA LEU A 594 56.04 80.10 -8.65
C LEU A 594 55.56 81.33 -7.87
N TYR A 595 54.82 81.12 -6.78
CA TYR A 595 54.40 82.18 -5.87
C TYR A 595 55.61 82.87 -5.21
N LEU A 596 56.57 82.09 -4.70
CA LEU A 596 57.81 82.62 -4.11
C LEU A 596 58.69 83.33 -5.14
N PHE A 597 58.74 82.87 -6.39
CA PHE A 597 59.42 83.55 -7.49
C PHE A 597 58.73 84.86 -7.90
N ARG A 598 57.40 84.95 -7.79
CA ARG A 598 56.65 86.20 -8.01
C ARG A 598 56.86 87.24 -6.91
N LEU A 599 57.13 86.82 -5.68
CA LEU A 599 57.47 87.71 -4.55
C LEU A 599 58.89 88.30 -4.63
N LYS A 600 59.75 87.81 -5.54
CA LYS A 600 61.12 88.31 -5.77
C LYS A 600 61.26 89.29 -6.95
N LYS A 601 60.16 89.64 -7.61
CA LYS A 601 60.04 90.80 -8.50
C LYS A 601 59.25 91.88 -7.78
#